data_AF-A0A0H5G3B5-F1
#
_entry.id   AF-A0A0H5G3B5-F1
#
_cell.length_a   1.000
_cell.length_b   1.000
_cell.length_c   1.000
_cell.angle_alpha   90.00
_cell.angle_beta   90.00
_cell.angle_gamma   90.00
#
_symmetry.space_group_name_H-M   'P 1'
#
loop_
_entity.id
_entity.type
_entity.pdbx_description
1 polymer ?
#
loop_
_entity_poly.entity_id
_entity_poly.type
_entity_poly.pdbx_seq_one_letter_code
_entity_poly.pdbx_strand_id
1 'polypeptide(L)'
;MFGTKLIGLLFTLSFSMNVALADTRLPDENTLVKRFDALGLVKADKWKNAEASDSTEIKSARVNGDIYSIASDSISVLSFLSGKDSEVEAQHVVAVCTELAKVAMQNVTTETTNKIKGVIQKSALNFNEDSDMVDGYKFTTKSYAFGNTPAVGCMIEGFVTWN
;
A
#
# COMPACT_ATOMS: atom_id res chain seq x y z
N MET A 1 61.36 -31.24 -12.93
CA MET A 1 60.00 -30.78 -13.25
C MET A 1 59.22 -30.70 -11.94
N PHE A 2 58.97 -29.47 -11.49
CA PHE A 2 58.00 -29.11 -10.43
C PHE A 2 56.60 -29.62 -10.82
N GLY A 3 55.65 -29.99 -9.98
CA GLY A 3 55.48 -29.91 -8.54
C GLY A 3 53.97 -30.08 -8.30
N THR A 4 53.56 -31.04 -7.46
CA THR A 4 52.20 -31.22 -6.96
C THR A 4 51.76 -29.99 -6.17
N LYS A 5 50.60 -29.38 -6.47
CA LYS A 5 49.67 -28.80 -5.46
C LYS A 5 48.24 -28.66 -6.01
N LEU A 6 47.38 -29.52 -5.49
CA LEU A 6 45.96 -29.29 -5.22
C LEU A 6 45.81 -27.94 -4.48
N ILE A 7 44.91 -27.03 -4.89
CA ILE A 7 44.29 -25.86 -4.20
C ILE A 7 43.61 -25.05 -5.35
N GLY A 8 42.37 -24.59 -5.31
CA GLY A 8 41.48 -24.36 -4.20
C GLY A 8 40.02 -24.33 -4.66
N LEU A 9 39.21 -25.05 -3.90
CA LEU A 9 37.77 -24.96 -3.83
C LEU A 9 37.45 -23.62 -3.14
N LEU A 10 37.04 -22.60 -3.90
CA LEU A 10 36.58 -21.34 -3.33
C LEU A 10 35.05 -21.36 -3.33
N PHE A 11 34.51 -21.59 -2.12
CA PHE A 11 33.13 -21.43 -1.71
C PHE A 11 32.51 -20.20 -2.38
N THR A 12 31.53 -20.42 -3.26
CA THR A 12 30.46 -19.44 -3.48
C THR A 12 29.69 -19.34 -2.17
N LEU A 13 30.10 -18.40 -1.32
CA LEU A 13 29.29 -17.90 -0.22
C LEU A 13 28.05 -17.28 -0.86
N SER A 14 27.03 -18.12 -1.05
CA SER A 14 25.64 -17.69 -1.14
C SER A 14 25.35 -16.98 0.18
N PHE A 15 25.66 -15.68 0.25
CA PHE A 15 24.99 -14.81 1.19
C PHE A 15 23.53 -14.84 0.78
N SER A 16 22.79 -15.82 1.32
CA SER A 16 21.38 -15.68 1.58
C SER A 16 21.27 -14.47 2.50
N MET A 17 21.22 -13.28 1.91
CA MET A 17 20.71 -12.12 2.58
C MET A 17 19.28 -12.49 2.94
N ASN A 18 19.12 -13.07 4.13
CA ASN A 18 17.88 -12.94 4.87
C ASN A 18 17.77 -11.43 5.05
N VAL A 19 17.15 -10.76 4.07
CA VAL A 19 16.75 -9.37 4.20
C VAL A 19 15.70 -9.44 5.29
N ALA A 20 16.15 -9.29 6.53
CA ALA A 20 15.26 -9.15 7.66
C ALA A 20 14.39 -7.95 7.31
N LEU A 21 13.12 -8.21 7.01
CA LEU A 21 12.15 -7.15 6.77
C LEU A 21 12.12 -6.34 8.08
N ALA A 22 12.52 -5.08 8.00
CA ALA A 22 12.55 -4.23 9.17
C ALA A 22 11.11 -3.94 9.60
N ASP A 23 10.87 -3.93 10.91
CA ASP A 23 9.60 -3.49 11.47
C ASP A 23 9.26 -2.11 10.93
N THR A 24 8.08 -2.01 10.35
CA THR A 24 7.61 -0.80 9.72
C THR A 24 6.31 -0.40 10.39
N ARG A 25 6.28 0.81 10.93
CA ARG A 25 5.10 1.38 11.57
C ARG A 25 4.64 2.59 10.79
N LEU A 26 3.32 2.73 10.67
CA LEU A 26 2.77 3.98 10.16
C LEU A 26 3.14 5.14 11.11
N PRO A 27 3.32 6.36 10.57
CA PRO A 27 3.35 7.57 11.37
C PRO A 27 2.07 7.70 12.21
N ASP A 28 2.15 8.51 13.28
CA ASP A 28 0.97 8.84 14.07
C ASP A 28 -0.09 9.58 13.23
N GLU A 29 -1.33 9.54 13.70
CA GLU A 29 -2.49 10.11 13.02
C GLU A 29 -2.30 11.58 12.63
N ASN A 30 -1.73 12.43 13.50
CA ASN A 30 -1.51 13.84 13.19
C ASN A 30 -0.50 14.02 12.07
N THR A 31 0.55 13.20 12.05
CA THR A 31 1.53 13.17 10.96
C THR A 31 0.87 12.71 9.66
N LEU A 32 0.04 11.68 9.68
CA LEU A 32 -0.70 11.20 8.51
C LEU A 32 -1.64 12.28 7.96
N VAL A 33 -2.43 12.93 8.81
CA VAL A 33 -3.33 14.03 8.43
C VAL A 33 -2.57 15.16 7.73
N LYS A 34 -1.41 15.56 8.26
CA LYS A 34 -0.57 16.59 7.62
C LYS A 34 -0.05 16.16 6.25
N ARG A 35 0.32 14.89 6.08
CA ARG A 35 0.80 14.36 4.79
C ARG A 35 -0.31 14.29 3.75
N PHE A 36 -1.51 13.86 4.14
CA PHE A 36 -2.69 13.93 3.26
C PHE A 36 -2.98 15.35 2.78
N ASP A 37 -2.88 16.36 3.67
CA ASP A 37 -3.09 17.76 3.30
C ASP A 37 -1.99 18.29 2.38
N ALA A 38 -0.73 17.99 2.70
CA ALA A 38 0.44 18.39 1.90
C ALA A 38 0.41 17.82 0.47
N LEU A 39 -0.13 16.61 0.31
CA LEU A 39 -0.34 15.97 -1.00
C LEU A 39 -1.64 16.43 -1.69
N GLY A 40 -2.46 17.25 -1.04
CA GLY A 40 -3.72 17.75 -1.59
C GLY A 40 -4.82 16.70 -1.71
N LEU A 41 -4.69 15.56 -1.03
CA LEU A 41 -5.66 14.47 -1.07
C LEU A 41 -6.85 14.74 -0.15
N VAL A 42 -6.58 15.09 1.11
CA VAL A 42 -7.61 15.42 2.11
C VAL A 42 -7.11 16.57 2.99
N LYS A 43 -7.86 17.67 3.03
CA LYS A 43 -7.56 18.82 3.91
C LYS A 43 -7.76 18.45 5.38
N ALA A 44 -6.91 18.99 6.25
CA ALA A 44 -6.90 18.65 7.67
C ALA A 44 -8.28 18.86 8.36
N ASP A 45 -9.04 19.86 7.91
CA ASP A 45 -10.38 20.20 8.44
C ASP A 45 -11.52 19.28 7.95
N LYS A 46 -11.24 18.35 7.01
CA LYS A 46 -12.26 17.43 6.45
C LYS A 46 -12.34 16.10 7.17
N TRP A 47 -11.37 15.77 7.99
CA TRP A 47 -11.35 14.53 8.76
C TRP A 47 -12.41 14.54 9.85
N LYS A 48 -13.18 13.45 9.92
CA LYS A 48 -14.17 13.21 10.96
C LYS A 48 -13.83 11.92 11.69
N ASN A 49 -14.10 11.88 12.99
CA ASN A 49 -14.07 10.62 13.72
C ASN A 49 -15.26 9.77 13.25
N ALA A 50 -15.01 8.49 13.06
CA ALA A 50 -15.97 7.49 12.62
C ALA A 50 -15.61 6.14 13.26
N GLU A 51 -16.45 5.15 13.01
CA GLU A 51 -16.30 3.80 13.51
C GLU A 51 -16.42 2.84 12.32
N ALA A 52 -15.48 1.91 12.20
CA ALA A 52 -15.56 0.82 11.24
C ALA A 52 -16.64 -0.19 11.66
N SER A 53 -16.98 -1.15 10.78
CA SER A 53 -18.04 -2.13 11.06
C SER A 53 -17.75 -3.07 12.24
N ASP A 54 -16.49 -3.18 12.64
CA ASP A 54 -16.01 -4.00 13.76
C ASP A 54 -15.79 -3.18 15.05
N SER A 55 -16.34 -1.97 15.09
CA SER A 55 -16.18 -1.00 16.17
C SER A 55 -14.78 -0.39 16.35
N THR A 56 -13.90 -0.56 15.37
CA THR A 56 -12.60 0.13 15.37
C THR A 56 -12.80 1.64 15.16
N GLU A 57 -12.26 2.46 16.05
CA GLU A 57 -12.21 3.92 15.88
C GLU A 57 -11.30 4.28 14.69
N ILE A 58 -11.82 5.10 13.79
CA ILE A 58 -11.09 5.56 12.61
C ILE A 58 -11.33 7.06 12.41
N LYS A 59 -10.41 7.72 11.70
CA LYS A 59 -10.73 8.98 11.00
C LYS A 59 -11.13 8.67 9.58
N SER A 60 -12.16 9.33 9.08
CA SER A 60 -12.59 9.21 7.69
C SER A 60 -12.91 10.57 7.06
N ALA A 61 -12.69 10.66 5.75
CA ALA A 61 -13.03 11.81 4.93
C ALA A 61 -13.47 11.35 3.53
N ARG A 62 -14.40 12.10 2.93
CA ARG A 62 -14.84 11.87 1.56
C ARG A 62 -14.42 13.04 0.67
N VAL A 63 -13.68 12.76 -0.40
CA VAL A 63 -13.19 13.76 -1.35
C VAL A 63 -13.35 13.20 -2.77
N ASN A 64 -14.01 13.95 -3.66
CA ASN A 64 -14.17 13.59 -5.08
C ASN A 64 -14.72 12.19 -5.38
N GLY A 65 -15.50 11.62 -4.46
CA GLY A 65 -16.08 10.28 -4.60
C GLY A 65 -15.30 9.20 -3.85
N ASP A 66 -14.04 9.46 -3.50
CA ASP A 66 -13.19 8.55 -2.73
C ASP A 66 -13.42 8.73 -1.23
N ILE A 67 -13.31 7.63 -0.49
CA ILE A 67 -13.38 7.59 0.97
C ILE A 67 -12.00 7.22 1.48
N TYR A 68 -11.36 8.14 2.19
CA TYR A 68 -10.09 7.91 2.87
C TYR A 68 -10.33 7.59 4.33
N SER A 69 -9.52 6.69 4.89
CA SER A 69 -9.58 6.34 6.30
C SER A 69 -8.19 6.19 6.92
N ILE A 70 -8.07 6.55 8.20
CA ILE A 70 -6.90 6.34 9.05
C ILE A 70 -7.36 5.53 10.27
N ALA A 71 -6.78 4.37 10.46
CA ALA A 71 -6.87 3.56 11.67
C ALA A 71 -5.52 3.57 12.42
N SER A 72 -5.43 2.87 13.55
CA SER A 72 -4.20 2.84 14.36
C SER A 72 -3.00 2.20 13.65
N ASP A 73 -3.23 1.26 12.74
CA ASP A 73 -2.22 0.43 12.09
C ASP A 73 -2.30 0.45 10.55
N SER A 74 -3.32 1.12 10.00
CA SER A 74 -3.58 1.16 8.57
C SER A 74 -4.08 2.51 8.08
N ILE A 75 -3.80 2.81 6.82
CA ILE A 75 -4.50 3.84 6.04
C ILE A 75 -5.13 3.19 4.82
N SER A 76 -6.28 3.70 4.39
CA SER A 76 -6.98 3.17 3.22
C SER A 76 -7.66 4.24 2.39
N VAL A 77 -7.91 3.90 1.13
CA VAL A 77 -8.79 4.64 0.23
C VAL A 77 -9.74 3.66 -0.44
N LEU A 78 -11.02 4.02 -0.54
CA LEU A 78 -12.05 3.30 -1.29
C LEU A 78 -12.59 4.21 -2.38
N SER A 79 -12.43 3.80 -3.64
CA SER A 79 -12.86 4.54 -4.82
C SER A 79 -14.07 3.86 -5.45
N PHE A 80 -15.19 4.57 -5.60
CA PHE A 80 -16.38 4.05 -6.27
C PHE A 80 -16.26 4.23 -7.77
N LEU A 81 -16.55 3.17 -8.52
CA LEU A 81 -16.46 3.15 -9.97
C LEU A 81 -17.86 3.37 -10.57
N SER A 82 -17.99 4.36 -11.44
CA SER A 82 -19.26 4.72 -12.08
C SER A 82 -19.62 3.80 -13.25
N GLY A 83 -18.63 3.09 -13.80
CA GLY A 83 -18.76 2.22 -14.96
C GLY A 83 -18.90 2.96 -16.30
N LYS A 84 -18.65 4.28 -16.32
CA LYS A 84 -18.81 5.11 -17.54
C LYS A 84 -17.59 5.06 -18.45
N ASP A 85 -16.40 5.09 -17.86
CA ASP A 85 -15.12 5.09 -18.58
C ASP A 85 -14.11 4.26 -17.79
N SER A 86 -13.91 3.03 -18.24
CA SER A 86 -13.06 2.05 -17.53
C SER A 86 -11.58 2.42 -17.54
N GLU A 87 -11.11 3.13 -18.57
CA GLU A 87 -9.71 3.54 -18.65
C GLU A 87 -9.44 4.68 -17.65
N VAL A 88 -10.29 5.70 -17.63
CA VAL A 88 -10.19 6.82 -16.68
C VAL A 88 -10.34 6.31 -15.25
N GLU A 89 -11.27 5.40 -15.00
CA GLU A 89 -11.48 4.80 -13.68
C GLU A 89 -10.26 3.97 -13.21
N ALA A 90 -9.67 3.17 -14.11
CA ALA A 90 -8.45 2.42 -13.78
C ALA A 90 -7.26 3.35 -13.49
N GLN A 91 -7.09 4.40 -14.29
CA GLN A 91 -6.05 5.41 -14.07
C GLN A 91 -6.25 6.14 -12.72
N HIS A 92 -7.49 6.48 -12.39
CA HIS A 92 -7.85 7.08 -11.10
C HIS A 92 -7.47 6.17 -9.93
N VAL A 93 -7.88 4.89 -9.96
CA VAL A 93 -7.54 3.91 -8.92
C VAL A 93 -6.02 3.80 -8.73
N VAL A 94 -5.27 3.65 -9.83
CA VAL A 94 -3.80 3.58 -9.75
C VAL A 94 -3.22 4.86 -9.15
N ALA A 95 -3.72 6.03 -9.54
CA ALA A 95 -3.26 7.30 -9.01
C ALA A 95 -3.50 7.41 -7.50
N VAL A 96 -4.75 7.21 -7.04
CA VAL A 96 -5.08 7.37 -5.61
C VAL A 96 -4.37 6.36 -4.72
N CYS A 97 -4.20 5.10 -5.17
CA CYS A 97 -3.48 4.08 -4.42
C CYS A 97 -1.97 4.37 -4.35
N THR A 98 -1.39 4.92 -5.41
CA THR A 98 0.02 5.35 -5.41
C THR A 98 0.22 6.57 -4.53
N GLU A 99 -0.70 7.55 -4.55
CA GLU A 99 -0.65 8.71 -3.66
C GLU A 99 -0.84 8.32 -2.18
N LEU A 100 -1.70 7.33 -1.89
CA LEU A 100 -1.83 6.75 -0.55
C LEU A 100 -0.48 6.21 -0.05
N ALA A 101 0.29 5.55 -0.92
CA ALA A 101 1.64 5.08 -0.56
C ALA A 101 2.59 6.22 -0.20
N LYS A 102 2.50 7.37 -0.86
CA LYS A 102 3.30 8.57 -0.51
C LYS A 102 2.89 9.19 0.82
N VAL A 103 1.66 8.96 1.27
CA VAL A 103 1.24 9.35 2.63
C VAL A 103 1.96 8.47 3.67
N ALA A 104 1.95 7.16 3.47
CA ALA A 104 2.59 6.21 4.40
C ALA A 104 4.13 6.33 4.37
N MET A 105 4.70 6.32 3.17
CA MET A 105 6.12 6.17 2.89
C MET A 105 6.75 7.53 2.54
N GLN A 106 7.83 7.92 3.21
CA GLN A 106 8.50 9.21 2.95
C GLN A 106 9.18 9.26 1.57
N ASN A 107 9.60 8.11 1.02
CA ASN A 107 10.39 8.02 -0.22
C ASN A 107 9.86 6.92 -1.14
N VAL A 108 8.73 7.16 -1.82
CA VAL A 108 8.20 6.22 -2.83
C VAL A 108 9.06 6.28 -4.09
N THR A 109 9.77 5.19 -4.38
CA THR A 109 10.60 5.09 -5.59
C THR A 109 9.79 4.64 -6.81
N THR A 110 10.41 4.66 -8.00
CA THR A 110 9.82 4.05 -9.20
C THR A 110 9.59 2.55 -9.02
N GLU A 111 10.48 1.84 -8.32
CA GLU A 111 10.32 0.41 -8.04
C GLU A 111 9.09 0.17 -7.14
N THR A 112 8.97 0.94 -6.06
CA THR A 112 7.83 0.95 -5.14
C THR A 112 6.52 1.18 -5.91
N THR A 113 6.50 2.17 -6.79
CA THR A 113 5.35 2.51 -7.63
C THR A 113 4.98 1.34 -8.57
N ASN A 114 5.97 0.69 -9.17
CA ASN A 114 5.74 -0.45 -10.06
C ASN A 114 5.23 -1.68 -9.30
N LYS A 115 5.70 -1.93 -8.07
CA LYS A 115 5.17 -2.99 -7.21
C LYS A 115 3.70 -2.75 -6.88
N ILE A 116 3.34 -1.53 -6.45
CA ILE A 116 1.95 -1.12 -6.18
C ILE A 116 1.07 -1.36 -7.41
N LYS A 117 1.49 -0.88 -8.58
CA LYS A 117 0.77 -1.11 -9.85
C LYS A 117 0.59 -2.60 -10.14
N GLY A 118 1.62 -3.41 -9.88
CA GLY A 118 1.56 -4.85 -10.04
C GLY A 118 0.50 -5.51 -9.14
N VAL A 119 0.40 -5.10 -7.87
CA VAL A 119 -0.63 -5.60 -6.95
C VAL A 119 -2.04 -5.22 -7.42
N ILE A 120 -2.22 -3.96 -7.83
CA ILE A 120 -3.51 -3.47 -8.35
C ILE A 120 -3.92 -4.28 -9.60
N GLN A 121 -2.98 -4.49 -10.53
CA GLN A 121 -3.22 -5.27 -11.75
C GLN A 121 -3.58 -6.72 -11.46
N LYS A 122 -2.86 -7.38 -10.56
CA LYS A 122 -3.17 -8.77 -10.18
C LYS A 122 -4.51 -8.89 -9.47
N SER A 123 -4.84 -7.99 -8.55
CA SER A 123 -6.15 -7.91 -7.90
C SER A 123 -7.27 -7.78 -8.94
N ALA A 124 -7.09 -6.91 -9.94
CA ALA A 124 -8.04 -6.74 -11.03
C ALA A 124 -8.18 -7.99 -11.91
N LEU A 125 -7.06 -8.63 -12.30
CA LEU A 125 -7.08 -9.84 -13.14
C LEU A 125 -7.75 -11.03 -12.45
N ASN A 126 -7.54 -11.17 -11.14
CA ASN A 126 -8.10 -12.27 -10.36
C ASN A 126 -9.50 -11.97 -9.81
N PHE A 127 -10.03 -10.76 -10.06
CA PHE A 127 -11.28 -10.25 -9.47
C PHE A 127 -11.36 -10.48 -7.96
N ASN A 128 -10.24 -10.36 -7.26
CA ASN A 128 -10.08 -10.72 -5.86
C ASN A 128 -9.12 -9.77 -5.15
N GLU A 129 -8.98 -9.96 -3.84
CA GLU A 129 -7.93 -9.31 -3.05
C GLU A 129 -6.54 -9.78 -3.49
N ASP A 130 -5.58 -8.87 -3.55
CA ASP A 130 -4.16 -9.20 -3.62
C ASP A 130 -3.37 -8.29 -2.67
N SER A 131 -2.22 -8.79 -2.20
CA SER A 131 -1.36 -8.08 -1.27
C SER A 131 0.11 -8.42 -1.48
N ASP A 132 0.99 -7.44 -1.30
CA ASP A 132 2.43 -7.65 -1.35
C ASP A 132 3.15 -6.72 -0.35
N MET A 133 4.40 -7.06 -0.04
CA MET A 133 5.29 -6.24 0.76
C MET A 133 5.96 -5.18 -0.11
N VAL A 134 5.72 -3.92 0.23
CA VAL A 134 6.21 -2.75 -0.48
C VAL A 134 6.97 -1.87 0.51
N ASP A 135 8.30 -1.86 0.41
CA ASP A 135 9.20 -1.11 1.28
C ASP A 135 8.92 -1.29 2.78
N GLY A 136 8.63 -2.53 3.18
CA GLY A 136 8.36 -2.90 4.57
C GLY A 136 6.90 -2.71 5.01
N TYR A 137 6.05 -2.12 4.18
CA TYR A 137 4.61 -2.05 4.43
C TYR A 137 3.88 -3.16 3.71
N LYS A 138 2.76 -3.63 4.25
CA LYS A 138 1.85 -4.51 3.52
C LYS A 138 0.88 -3.63 2.73
N PHE A 139 0.95 -3.71 1.41
CA PHE A 139 0.01 -3.06 0.51
C PHE A 139 -1.02 -4.07 0.04
N THR A 140 -2.30 -3.78 0.26
CA THR A 140 -3.43 -4.64 -0.12
C THR A 140 -4.35 -3.89 -1.08
N THR A 141 -4.81 -4.54 -2.13
CA THR A 141 -5.88 -4.04 -3.00
C THR A 141 -7.03 -5.03 -3.05
N LYS A 142 -8.27 -4.54 -3.02
CA LYS A 142 -9.46 -5.36 -3.06
C LYS A 142 -10.57 -4.70 -3.87
N SER A 143 -11.23 -5.49 -4.70
CA SER A 143 -12.47 -5.09 -5.36
C SER A 143 -13.67 -5.39 -4.45
N TYR A 144 -14.60 -4.44 -4.37
CA TYR A 144 -15.84 -4.53 -3.61
C TYR A 144 -17.03 -4.30 -4.54
N ALA A 145 -18.18 -4.87 -4.17
CA ALA A 145 -19.46 -4.59 -4.79
C ALA A 145 -20.45 -4.14 -3.71
N PHE A 146 -20.83 -2.86 -3.75
CA PHE A 146 -21.87 -2.30 -2.88
C PHE A 146 -23.18 -2.23 -3.65
N GLY A 147 -23.94 -3.33 -3.60
CA GLY A 147 -25.07 -3.55 -4.50
C GLY A 147 -24.58 -3.58 -5.95
N ASN A 148 -25.09 -2.66 -6.78
CA ASN A 148 -24.67 -2.51 -8.19
C ASN A 148 -23.53 -1.51 -8.38
N THR A 149 -22.91 -1.01 -7.30
CA THR A 149 -21.82 -0.04 -7.39
C THR A 149 -20.49 -0.73 -7.11
N PRO A 150 -19.67 -1.00 -8.14
CA PRO A 150 -18.32 -1.50 -7.94
C PRO A 150 -17.45 -0.44 -7.26
N ALA A 151 -16.52 -0.90 -6.43
CA ALA A 151 -15.52 -0.06 -5.80
C ALA A 151 -14.18 -0.79 -5.71
N VAL A 152 -13.08 -0.07 -5.68
CA VAL A 152 -11.75 -0.62 -5.42
C VAL A 152 -11.16 0.06 -4.21
N GLY A 153 -10.72 -0.74 -3.25
CA GLY A 153 -10.04 -0.29 -2.05
C GLY A 153 -8.56 -0.62 -2.11
N CYS A 154 -7.74 0.32 -1.65
CA CYS A 154 -6.33 0.12 -1.37
C CYS A 154 -6.07 0.40 0.10
N MET A 155 -5.25 -0.42 0.74
CA MET A 155 -4.91 -0.33 2.14
C MET A 155 -3.40 -0.52 2.32
N ILE A 156 -2.82 0.25 3.23
CA ILE A 156 -1.42 0.16 3.62
C ILE A 156 -1.36 -0.04 5.12
N GLU A 157 -0.72 -1.13 5.53
CA GLU A 157 -0.56 -1.52 6.92
C GLU A 157 0.93 -1.50 7.28
N GLY A 158 1.23 -1.09 8.51
CA GLY A 158 2.54 -1.35 9.09
C GLY A 158 2.77 -2.87 9.23
N PHE A 159 4.01 -3.34 9.05
CA PHE A 159 4.35 -4.74 9.22
C PHE A 159 5.39 -4.88 10.33
N VAL A 160 5.05 -5.67 11.34
CA VAL A 160 5.97 -6.03 12.44
C VAL A 160 6.33 -7.50 12.28
N THR A 161 7.62 -7.79 12.20
CA THR A 161 8.13 -9.16 12.18
C THR A 161 8.17 -9.71 13.60
N TRP A 162 7.61 -10.90 13.80
CA TRP A 162 7.74 -11.62 15.06
C TRP A 162 9.13 -12.27 15.09
N ASN A 163 10.09 -11.63 15.74
CA ASN A 163 11.32 -12.28 16.23
C ASN A 163 11.14 -12.68 17.69
#